data_AF-A0A927F7P0-F1
#
_entry.id   AF-A0A927F7P0-F1
#
_cell.length_a   1.000
_cell.length_b   1.000
_cell.length_c   1.000
_cell.angle_alpha   90.00
_cell.angle_beta   90.00
_cell.angle_gamma   90.00
#
_symmetry.space_group_name_H-M   'P 1'
#
loop_
_entity.id
_entity.type
_entity.pdbx_description
1 polymer ?
#
loop_
_entity_poly.entity_id
_entity_poly.type
_entity_poly.pdbx_seq_one_letter_code
_entity_poly.pdbx_strand_id
1 'polypeptide(L)'
;MRAPTLIGITGGSGSGKSWLARHLQNELGHRQIASLQQDWYYRDLSHLPAEEAAKTDFDDPAALELDLLETHLRELAAGRSIQAPQYDFATFSRSPQTLAIEPASIIAVEGLFVLHPPSLCKMLDISVYVETPSDIRLLRRIRRDLSERGYKLERILDFWEHDQFPSFTKFVQPQRSRASLIWDSLQDTALVPALLADLRNRTTRYADQPTT
;
A
#
# COMPACT_ATOMS: atom_id res chain seq x y z
N MET A 1 13.78 -22.65 -6.44
CA MET A 1 13.55 -21.20 -6.62
C MET A 1 13.83 -20.49 -5.30
N ARG A 2 14.58 -19.39 -5.31
CA ARG A 2 14.86 -18.62 -4.08
C ARG A 2 13.61 -17.80 -3.74
N ALA A 3 13.30 -17.63 -2.46
CA ALA A 3 12.13 -16.86 -2.05
C ALA A 3 12.20 -15.41 -2.58
N PRO A 4 11.08 -14.83 -3.05
CA PRO A 4 11.05 -13.44 -3.50
C PRO A 4 11.28 -12.47 -2.35
N THR A 5 11.74 -11.26 -2.67
CA THR A 5 11.89 -10.19 -1.67
C THR A 5 10.55 -9.48 -1.45
N LEU A 6 10.04 -9.47 -0.23
CA LEU A 6 8.80 -8.79 0.15
C LEU A 6 9.11 -7.39 0.70
N ILE A 7 8.45 -6.38 0.13
CA ILE A 7 8.60 -4.97 0.51
C ILE A 7 7.26 -4.42 0.97
N GLY A 8 7.22 -3.87 2.18
CA GLY A 8 6.07 -3.12 2.67
C GLY A 8 6.32 -1.62 2.61
N ILE A 9 5.40 -0.86 2.04
CA ILE A 9 5.47 0.59 1.95
C ILE A 9 4.27 1.18 2.67
N THR A 10 4.53 1.95 3.73
CA THR A 10 3.47 2.60 4.51
C THR A 10 3.72 4.09 4.71
N GLY A 11 2.73 4.80 5.24
CA GLY A 11 2.77 6.24 5.47
C GLY A 11 1.37 6.84 5.40
N GLY A 12 1.22 8.06 5.90
CA GLY A 12 -0.08 8.74 5.92
C GLY A 12 -0.65 9.00 4.52
N SER A 13 -1.96 9.21 4.41
CA SER A 13 -2.59 9.67 3.17
C SER A 13 -1.89 10.94 2.67
N GLY A 14 -1.58 11.01 1.36
CA GLY A 14 -0.81 12.12 0.77
C GLY A 14 0.72 12.07 0.96
N SER A 15 1.28 11.06 1.63
CA SER A 15 2.74 10.94 1.87
C SER A 15 3.56 10.67 0.61
N GLY A 16 3.02 9.90 -0.34
CA GLY A 16 3.75 9.45 -1.53
C GLY A 16 4.03 7.94 -1.59
N LYS A 17 3.52 7.14 -0.64
CA LYS A 17 3.61 5.66 -0.64
C LYS A 17 3.21 5.01 -1.98
N SER A 18 2.09 5.41 -2.56
CA SER A 18 1.61 4.88 -3.85
C SER A 18 2.49 5.35 -5.02
N TRP A 19 3.10 6.54 -4.92
CA TRP A 19 4.08 7.00 -5.90
C TRP A 19 5.35 6.15 -5.83
N LEU A 20 5.87 5.86 -4.63
CA LEU A 20 7.07 5.05 -4.46
C LEU A 20 6.86 3.64 -5.03
N ALA A 21 5.73 3.00 -4.71
CA ALA A 21 5.40 1.67 -5.24
C ALA A 21 5.35 1.65 -6.78
N ARG A 22 4.73 2.66 -7.40
CA ARG A 22 4.68 2.79 -8.87
C ARG A 22 6.05 3.11 -9.46
N HIS A 23 6.84 3.95 -8.80
CA HIS A 23 8.17 4.31 -9.27
C HIS A 23 9.11 3.09 -9.26
N LEU A 24 9.11 2.29 -8.18
CA LEU A 24 9.84 1.03 -8.12
C LEU A 24 9.37 0.07 -9.23
N GLN A 25 8.06 0.00 -9.48
CA GLN A 25 7.51 -0.83 -10.56
C GLN A 25 7.98 -0.41 -11.95
N ASN A 26 8.00 0.89 -12.24
CA ASN A 26 8.46 1.42 -13.52
C ASN A 26 9.95 1.20 -13.74
N GLU A 27 10.77 1.36 -12.70
CA GLU A 27 12.24 1.25 -12.76
C GLU A 27 12.77 -0.18 -12.83
N LEU A 28 12.02 -1.15 -12.29
CA LEU A 28 12.38 -2.57 -12.30
C LEU A 28 11.67 -3.35 -13.41
N GLY A 29 10.49 -2.87 -13.84
CA GLY A 29 9.64 -3.50 -14.84
C GLY A 29 8.72 -4.57 -14.26
N HIS A 30 7.53 -4.71 -14.87
CA HIS A 30 6.43 -5.57 -14.38
C HIS A 30 6.76 -7.06 -14.23
N ARG A 31 7.83 -7.55 -14.86
CA ARG A 31 8.29 -8.95 -14.70
C ARG A 31 9.10 -9.18 -13.44
N GLN A 32 9.74 -8.15 -12.90
CA GLN A 32 10.59 -8.25 -11.72
C GLN A 32 9.86 -7.90 -10.43
N ILE A 33 8.78 -7.11 -10.52
CA ILE A 33 8.03 -6.65 -9.35
C ILE A 33 6.52 -6.73 -9.55
N ALA A 34 5.88 -7.46 -8.65
CA ALA A 34 4.43 -7.48 -8.45
C ALA A 34 4.06 -6.48 -7.35
N SER A 35 2.99 -5.71 -7.54
CA SER A 35 2.57 -4.67 -6.60
C SER A 35 1.12 -4.87 -6.16
N LEU A 36 0.88 -4.85 -4.86
CA LEU A 36 -0.44 -4.92 -4.24
C LEU A 36 -0.76 -3.60 -3.54
N GLN A 37 -2.00 -3.17 -3.64
CA GLN A 37 -2.52 -2.01 -2.90
C GLN A 37 -3.45 -2.50 -1.81
N GLN A 38 -3.22 -2.07 -0.58
CA GLN A 38 -4.08 -2.41 0.55
C GLN A 38 -5.51 -1.91 0.36
N ASP A 39 -5.69 -0.79 -0.35
CA ASP A 39 -6.98 -0.19 -0.68
C ASP A 39 -7.87 -1.12 -1.52
N TRP A 40 -7.34 -2.17 -2.13
CA TRP A 40 -8.14 -3.19 -2.83
C TRP A 40 -8.86 -4.16 -1.87
N TYR A 41 -8.40 -4.24 -0.63
CA TYR A 41 -8.81 -5.25 0.35
C TYR A 41 -9.79 -4.69 1.38
N TYR A 42 -10.50 -3.59 1.09
CA TYR A 42 -11.63 -3.19 1.92
C TYR A 42 -12.72 -4.27 1.91
N ARG A 43 -13.40 -4.40 3.04
CA ARG A 43 -14.54 -5.32 3.21
C ARG A 43 -15.67 -4.91 2.28
N ASP A 44 -16.31 -5.89 1.67
CA ASP A 44 -17.47 -5.64 0.81
C ASP A 44 -18.68 -5.24 1.65
N LEU A 45 -19.20 -4.02 1.44
CA LEU A 45 -20.36 -3.50 2.15
C LEU A 45 -21.64 -3.50 1.28
N SER A 46 -21.63 -4.21 0.15
CA SER A 46 -22.78 -4.36 -0.75
C SER A 46 -24.05 -4.90 -0.08
N HIS A 47 -23.90 -5.55 1.06
CA HIS A 47 -24.99 -6.08 1.89
C HIS A 47 -25.66 -5.02 2.77
N LEU A 48 -25.06 -3.83 2.91
CA LEU A 48 -25.60 -2.73 3.70
C LEU A 48 -26.32 -1.70 2.82
N PRO A 49 -27.33 -0.98 3.35
CA PRO A 49 -27.83 0.23 2.72
C PRO A 49 -26.71 1.25 2.51
N ALA A 50 -26.73 1.99 1.39
CA ALA A 50 -25.67 2.94 1.04
C ALA A 50 -25.42 4.00 2.13
N GLU A 51 -26.47 4.46 2.81
CA GLU A 51 -26.36 5.42 3.93
C GLU A 51 -25.65 4.84 5.15
N GLU A 52 -25.73 3.53 5.37
CA GLU A 52 -25.02 2.84 6.45
C GLU A 52 -23.57 2.55 6.05
N ALA A 53 -23.35 2.06 4.82
CA ALA A 53 -22.02 1.83 4.29
C ALA A 53 -21.16 3.10 4.31
N ALA A 54 -21.76 4.25 3.98
CA ALA A 54 -21.11 5.56 4.00
C ALA A 54 -20.65 6.05 5.39
N LYS A 55 -21.15 5.43 6.48
CA LYS A 55 -20.74 5.75 7.87
C LYS A 55 -19.53 4.92 8.33
N THR A 56 -19.06 3.99 7.50
CA THR A 56 -17.88 3.17 7.82
C THR A 56 -16.63 4.05 7.94
N ASP A 57 -15.87 3.87 9.01
CA ASP A 57 -14.54 4.45 9.14
C ASP A 57 -13.55 3.64 8.29
N PHE A 58 -13.32 4.10 7.05
CA PHE A 58 -12.36 3.49 6.13
C PHE A 58 -10.90 3.71 6.56
N ASP A 59 -10.64 4.58 7.54
CA ASP A 59 -9.33 4.76 8.11
C ASP A 59 -9.16 3.91 9.40
N ASP A 60 -10.06 2.98 9.74
CA ASP A 60 -9.81 1.95 10.75
C ASP A 60 -9.27 0.65 10.09
N PRO A 61 -8.18 0.03 10.59
CA PRO A 61 -7.70 -1.26 10.09
C PRO A 61 -8.76 -2.36 10.01
N ALA A 62 -9.80 -2.31 10.86
CA ALA A 62 -10.91 -3.26 10.85
C ALA A 62 -11.76 -3.19 9.57
N ALA A 63 -11.74 -2.08 8.83
CA ALA A 63 -12.42 -1.95 7.54
C ALA A 63 -11.77 -2.81 6.43
N LEU A 64 -10.57 -3.35 6.67
CA LEU A 64 -9.81 -4.14 5.70
C LEU A 64 -9.82 -5.64 6.03
N GLU A 65 -9.78 -6.46 4.98
CA GLU A 65 -9.51 -7.90 5.05
C GLU A 65 -7.99 -8.16 5.03
N LEU A 66 -7.31 -7.76 6.11
CA LEU A 66 -5.85 -7.90 6.20
C LEU A 66 -5.38 -9.36 6.15
N ASP A 67 -6.21 -10.31 6.60
CA ASP A 67 -5.93 -11.75 6.49
C ASP A 67 -5.95 -12.24 5.03
N LEU A 68 -6.83 -11.67 4.20
CA LEU A 68 -6.88 -11.98 2.76
C LEU A 68 -5.64 -11.40 2.05
N LEU A 69 -5.26 -10.17 2.39
CA LEU A 69 -4.02 -9.56 1.89
C LEU A 69 -2.80 -10.41 2.27
N GLU A 70 -2.71 -10.85 3.52
CA GLU A 70 -1.64 -11.71 4.00
C GLU A 70 -1.62 -13.05 3.25
N THR A 71 -2.78 -13.66 3.05
CA THR A 71 -2.91 -14.90 2.26
C THR A 71 -2.38 -14.69 0.84
N HIS A 72 -2.82 -13.64 0.15
CA HIS A 72 -2.37 -13.32 -1.20
C HIS A 72 -0.86 -13.06 -1.30
N LEU A 73 -0.27 -12.41 -0.30
CA LEU A 73 1.18 -12.24 -0.24
C LEU A 73 1.92 -13.57 -0.07
N ARG A 74 1.39 -14.50 0.74
CA ARG A 74 1.97 -15.84 0.88
C ARG A 74 1.84 -16.66 -0.40
N GLU A 75 0.72 -16.58 -1.10
CA GLU A 75 0.50 -17.26 -2.39
C GLU A 75 1.54 -16.79 -3.42
N LEU A 76 1.71 -15.48 -3.58
CA LEU A 76 2.71 -14.91 -4.47
C LEU A 76 4.14 -15.29 -4.03
N ALA A 77 4.42 -15.25 -2.73
CA ALA A 77 5.73 -15.66 -2.19
C ALA A 77 6.05 -17.13 -2.48
N ALA A 78 5.02 -17.97 -2.58
CA ALA A 78 5.13 -19.38 -2.91
C ALA A 78 5.07 -19.66 -4.43
N GLY A 79 5.12 -18.62 -5.27
CA GLY A 79 5.13 -18.77 -6.72
C GLY A 79 3.76 -19.09 -7.33
N ARG A 80 2.66 -18.76 -6.65
CA ARG A 80 1.29 -18.94 -7.16
C ARG A 80 0.66 -17.60 -7.49
N SER A 81 0.00 -17.52 -8.65
CA SER A 81 -0.74 -16.33 -9.04
C SER A 81 -1.99 -16.15 -8.17
N ILE A 82 -2.43 -14.91 -8.03
CA ILE A 82 -3.60 -14.55 -7.25
C ILE A 82 -4.63 -13.81 -8.10
N GLN A 83 -5.86 -13.77 -7.60
CA GLN A 83 -6.92 -12.92 -8.10
C GLN A 83 -7.17 -11.81 -7.09
N ALA A 84 -6.45 -10.70 -7.21
CA ALA A 84 -6.58 -9.59 -6.29
C ALA A 84 -7.96 -8.92 -6.45
N PRO A 85 -8.67 -8.62 -5.35
CA PRO A 85 -9.91 -7.89 -5.42
C PRO A 85 -9.71 -6.49 -6.04
N GLN A 86 -10.80 -5.88 -6.48
CA GLN A 86 -10.84 -4.46 -6.84
C GLN A 86 -11.98 -3.82 -6.04
N TYR A 87 -11.70 -2.74 -5.33
CA TYR A 87 -12.69 -2.07 -4.48
C TYR A 87 -13.18 -0.78 -5.15
N ASP A 88 -14.49 -0.60 -5.19
CA ASP A 88 -15.13 0.61 -5.69
C ASP A 88 -15.63 1.47 -4.52
N PHE A 89 -14.96 2.60 -4.32
CA PHE A 89 -15.29 3.56 -3.27
C PHE A 89 -16.57 4.36 -3.56
N ALA A 90 -17.07 4.37 -4.80
CA ALA A 90 -18.32 5.02 -5.13
C ALA A 90 -19.54 4.20 -4.69
N THR A 91 -19.42 2.86 -4.72
CA THR A 91 -20.47 1.92 -4.35
C THR A 91 -20.24 1.22 -3.01
N PHE A 92 -19.11 1.49 -2.36
CA PHE A 92 -18.67 0.84 -1.11
C PHE A 92 -18.62 -0.69 -1.22
N SER A 93 -18.29 -1.21 -2.40
CA SER A 93 -18.38 -2.63 -2.68
C SER A 93 -17.17 -3.18 -3.41
N ARG A 94 -17.02 -4.51 -3.33
CA ARG A 94 -16.04 -5.24 -4.12
C ARG A 94 -16.57 -5.45 -5.53
N SER A 95 -15.75 -5.13 -6.52
CA SER A 95 -16.03 -5.48 -7.91
C SER A 95 -16.07 -6.99 -8.07
N PRO A 96 -17.01 -7.55 -8.87
CA PRO A 96 -16.97 -8.96 -9.24
C PRO A 96 -15.75 -9.31 -10.11
N GLN A 97 -15.07 -8.31 -10.66
CA GLN A 97 -13.85 -8.48 -11.44
C GLN A 97 -12.62 -8.41 -10.52
N THR A 98 -11.69 -9.34 -10.74
CA THR A 98 -10.41 -9.40 -10.05
C THR A 98 -9.27 -9.01 -10.99
N LEU A 99 -8.17 -8.54 -10.41
CA LEU A 99 -6.91 -8.34 -11.11
C LEU A 99 -6.02 -9.56 -10.91
N ALA A 100 -5.70 -10.27 -12.00
CA ALA A 100 -4.72 -11.35 -11.96
C ALA A 100 -3.32 -10.78 -11.70
N ILE A 101 -2.64 -11.27 -10.66
CA ILE A 101 -1.26 -10.88 -10.34
C ILE A 101 -0.40 -12.13 -10.37
N GLU A 102 0.61 -12.09 -11.24
CA GLU A 102 1.61 -13.15 -11.35
C GLU A 102 2.71 -12.99 -10.29
N PRO A 103 3.30 -14.10 -9.81
CA PRO A 103 4.47 -14.07 -8.96
C PRO A 103 5.64 -13.34 -9.63
N ALA A 104 6.44 -12.65 -8.82
CA ALA A 104 7.63 -11.94 -9.27
C ALA A 104 8.77 -12.10 -8.25
N SER A 105 10.00 -11.78 -8.64
CA SER A 105 11.17 -11.84 -7.75
C SER A 105 11.11 -10.82 -6.62
N ILE A 106 10.34 -9.74 -6.80
CA ILE A 106 10.00 -8.75 -5.78
C ILE A 106 8.48 -8.64 -5.67
N ILE A 107 7.97 -8.64 -4.44
CA ILE A 107 6.55 -8.41 -4.15
C ILE A 107 6.45 -7.18 -3.26
N ALA A 108 5.84 -6.12 -3.77
CA ALA A 108 5.59 -4.90 -3.03
C ALA A 108 4.14 -4.82 -2.57
N VAL A 109 3.91 -4.40 -1.34
CA VAL A 109 2.59 -4.06 -0.81
C VAL A 109 2.62 -2.64 -0.25
N GLU A 110 1.66 -1.81 -0.65
CA GLU A 110 1.53 -0.43 -0.17
C GLU A 110 0.19 -0.16 0.48
N GLY A 111 0.17 0.65 1.54
CA GLY A 111 -1.05 0.95 2.27
C GLY A 111 -0.83 1.70 3.57
N LEU A 112 -1.92 2.19 4.16
CA LEU A 112 -1.90 2.91 5.44
C LEU A 112 -1.48 2.03 6.62
N PHE A 113 -1.77 0.72 6.55
CA PHE A 113 -1.67 -0.22 7.67
C PHE A 113 -0.79 -1.44 7.36
N VAL A 114 0.14 -1.33 6.42
CA VAL A 114 1.01 -2.45 6.02
C VAL A 114 1.87 -2.97 7.17
N LEU A 115 2.31 -2.09 8.08
CA LEU A 115 3.08 -2.47 9.27
C LEU A 115 2.22 -2.50 10.54
N HIS A 116 0.89 -2.53 10.40
CA HIS A 116 -0.01 -2.62 11.55
C HIS A 116 -0.14 -4.05 12.08
N PRO A 117 -0.46 -5.09 11.26
CA PRO A 117 -0.52 -6.47 11.73
C PRO A 117 0.89 -7.02 12.00
N PRO A 118 1.15 -7.57 13.20
CA PRO A 118 2.44 -8.20 13.50
C PRO A 118 2.77 -9.38 12.58
N SER A 119 1.76 -10.11 12.10
CA SER A 119 1.91 -11.23 11.15
C SER A 119 2.47 -10.75 9.81
N LEU A 120 1.86 -9.71 9.24
CA LEU A 120 2.31 -9.09 8.01
C LEU A 120 3.72 -8.51 8.15
N CYS A 121 4.03 -7.82 9.26
CA CYS A 121 5.38 -7.29 9.51
C CYS A 121 6.48 -8.37 9.44
N LYS A 122 6.20 -9.57 9.98
CA LYS A 122 7.16 -10.69 10.02
C LYS A 122 7.45 -11.29 8.64
N MET A 123 6.59 -11.02 7.64
CA MET A 123 6.78 -11.50 6.27
C MET A 123 7.66 -10.58 5.43
N LEU A 124 7.84 -9.32 5.84
CA LEU A 124 8.54 -8.32 5.04
C LEU A 124 10.05 -8.41 5.23
N ASP A 125 10.79 -8.46 4.13
CA ASP A 125 12.25 -8.35 4.14
C ASP A 125 12.69 -6.88 4.28
N ILE A 126 11.91 -5.97 3.68
CA ILE A 126 12.15 -4.52 3.72
C ILE A 126 10.83 -3.84 4.05
N SER A 127 10.86 -2.88 4.96
CA SER A 127 9.73 -2.01 5.24
C SER A 127 10.14 -0.54 5.16
N VAL A 128 9.36 0.25 4.43
CA VAL A 128 9.59 1.67 4.20
C VAL A 128 8.42 2.46 4.77
N TYR A 129 8.71 3.38 5.70
CA TYR A 129 7.76 4.39 6.14
C TYR A 129 8.03 5.70 5.39
N VAL A 130 7.06 6.17 4.61
CA VAL A 130 7.13 7.44 3.89
C VAL A 130 6.76 8.57 4.83
N GLU A 131 7.77 9.30 5.29
CA GLU A 131 7.66 10.45 6.17
C GLU A 131 7.37 11.71 5.36
N THR A 132 6.32 12.42 5.74
CA THR A 132 5.92 13.69 5.11
C THR A 132 5.10 14.51 6.10
N PRO A 133 5.41 15.81 6.28
CA PRO A 133 4.64 16.73 7.12
C PRO A 133 3.13 16.70 6.81
N SER A 134 2.30 16.83 7.85
CA SER A 134 0.83 16.69 7.74
C SER A 134 0.18 17.77 6.89
N ASP A 135 0.70 19.00 6.91
CA ASP A 135 0.29 20.13 6.07
C ASP A 135 0.52 19.85 4.57
N ILE A 136 1.68 19.29 4.22
CA ILE A 136 1.99 18.88 2.85
C ILE A 136 1.10 17.72 2.40
N ARG A 137 0.87 16.75 3.29
CA ARG A 137 -0.06 15.64 3.05
C ARG A 137 -1.49 16.12 2.81
N LEU A 138 -1.98 17.05 3.64
CA LEU A 138 -3.28 17.68 3.49
C LEU A 138 -3.38 18.44 2.17
N LEU A 139 -2.38 19.24 1.81
CA LEU A 139 -2.35 19.97 0.54
C LEU A 139 -2.45 19.03 -0.67
N ARG A 140 -1.67 17.94 -0.66
CA ARG A 140 -1.71 16.92 -1.73
C ARG A 140 -3.08 16.23 -1.78
N ARG A 141 -3.67 15.95 -0.62
CA ARG A 141 -5.01 15.36 -0.52
C ARG A 141 -6.08 16.29 -1.07
N ILE A 142 -6.08 17.57 -0.68
CA ILE A 142 -7.02 18.58 -1.19
C ILE A 142 -6.95 18.61 -2.71
N ARG A 143 -5.75 18.70 -3.29
CA ARG A 143 -5.58 18.71 -4.75
C ARG A 143 -6.19 17.46 -5.39
N ARG A 144 -5.83 16.27 -4.91
CA ARG A 144 -6.32 14.99 -5.42
C ARG A 144 -7.84 14.87 -5.30
N ASP A 145 -8.40 15.13 -4.12
CA ASP A 145 -9.83 14.91 -3.85
C ASP A 145 -10.71 15.94 -4.57
N LEU A 146 -10.22 17.18 -4.78
CA LEU A 146 -10.87 18.17 -5.64
C LEU A 146 -10.84 17.74 -7.12
N SER A 147 -9.67 17.38 -7.66
CA SER A 147 -9.49 17.17 -9.11
C SER A 147 -9.96 15.79 -9.59
N GLU A 148 -9.75 14.74 -8.80
CA GLU A 148 -9.99 13.36 -9.22
C GLU A 148 -11.33 12.82 -8.68
N ARG A 149 -11.82 13.32 -7.55
CA ARG A 149 -13.03 12.80 -6.87
C ARG A 149 -14.20 13.78 -6.85
N GLY A 150 -13.98 15.04 -7.19
CA GLY A 150 -15.02 16.08 -7.21
C GLY A 150 -15.61 16.41 -5.84
N TYR A 151 -14.87 16.16 -4.76
CA TYR A 151 -15.33 16.50 -3.41
C TYR A 151 -15.26 18.01 -3.17
N LYS A 152 -16.09 18.52 -2.25
CA LYS A 152 -16.02 19.92 -1.80
C LYS A 152 -14.89 20.10 -0.80
N LEU A 153 -14.29 21.28 -0.75
CA LEU A 153 -13.19 21.59 0.16
C LEU A 153 -13.59 21.36 1.62
N GLU A 154 -14.76 21.84 2.02
CA GLU A 154 -15.27 21.74 3.39
C GLU A 154 -15.33 20.28 3.84
N ARG A 155 -15.89 19.40 3.00
CA ARG A 155 -15.94 17.95 3.25
C ARG A 155 -14.53 17.35 3.44
N ILE A 156 -13.55 17.79 2.65
CA ILE A 156 -12.18 17.28 2.74
C ILE A 156 -11.54 17.70 4.07
N LEU A 157 -11.76 18.94 4.50
CA LEU A 157 -11.23 19.49 5.75
C LEU A 157 -11.89 18.83 6.97
N ASP A 158 -13.22 18.73 6.99
CA ASP A 158 -13.97 18.09 8.08
C ASP A 158 -13.51 16.65 8.28
N PHE A 159 -13.43 15.87 7.19
CA PHE A 159 -12.97 14.49 7.25
C PHE A 159 -11.48 14.38 7.65
N TRP A 160 -10.65 15.34 7.25
CA TRP A 160 -9.24 15.33 7.67
C TRP A 160 -9.11 15.53 9.18
N GLU A 161 -9.86 16.48 9.75
CA GLU A 161 -9.81 16.82 11.16
C GLU A 161 -10.41 15.73 12.06
N HIS A 162 -11.58 15.21 11.67
CA HIS A 162 -12.36 14.33 12.54
C HIS A 162 -12.10 12.84 12.33
N ASP A 163 -11.65 12.42 11.15
CA ASP A 163 -11.45 11.00 10.83
C ASP A 163 -9.98 10.69 10.51
N GLN A 164 -9.43 11.31 9.45
CA GLN A 164 -8.14 10.89 8.89
C GLN A 164 -6.96 11.18 9.83
N PHE A 165 -6.92 12.36 10.46
CA PHE A 165 -5.83 12.73 11.37
C PHE A 165 -5.84 11.95 12.70
N PRO A 166 -7.01 11.75 13.36
CA PRO A 166 -7.11 10.85 14.50
C PRO A 166 -6.70 9.40 14.17
N SER A 167 -7.19 8.84 13.06
CA SER A 167 -6.76 7.52 12.61
C SER A 167 -5.25 7.46 12.32
N PHE A 168 -4.72 8.46 11.61
CA PHE A 168 -3.28 8.54 11.32
C PHE A 168 -2.48 8.46 12.62
N THR A 169 -2.84 9.26 13.62
CA THR A 169 -2.14 9.30 14.91
C THR A 169 -2.25 7.98 15.66
N LYS A 170 -3.43 7.34 15.62
CA LYS A 170 -3.71 6.09 16.33
C LYS A 170 -3.05 4.86 15.69
N PHE A 171 -3.06 4.79 14.36
CA PHE A 171 -2.76 3.55 13.63
C PHE A 171 -1.58 3.67 12.67
N VAL A 172 -1.39 4.81 12.01
CA VAL A 172 -0.37 4.98 10.96
C VAL A 172 0.95 5.47 11.53
N GLN A 173 0.95 6.56 12.30
CA GLN A 173 2.15 7.15 12.89
C GLN A 173 2.97 6.15 13.74
N PRO A 174 2.38 5.27 14.57
CA PRO A 174 3.14 4.30 15.35
C PRO A 174 3.90 3.27 14.50
N GLN A 175 3.50 3.06 13.24
CA GLN A 175 4.18 2.13 12.33
C GLN A 175 5.59 2.60 11.98
N ARG A 176 5.90 3.91 12.15
CA ARG A 176 7.24 4.47 11.90
C ARG A 176 8.33 3.71 12.65
N SER A 177 8.10 3.33 13.91
CA SER A 177 9.10 2.62 14.72
C SER A 177 9.30 1.17 14.32
N ARG A 178 8.44 0.62 13.45
CA ARG A 178 8.49 -0.76 12.96
C ARG A 178 9.17 -0.86 11.58
N ALA A 179 9.38 0.27 10.91
CA ALA A 179 9.95 0.29 9.57
C ALA A 179 11.47 0.12 9.61
N SER A 180 11.99 -0.65 8.64
CA SER A 180 13.43 -0.82 8.41
C SER A 180 14.07 0.47 7.88
N LEU A 181 13.31 1.23 7.09
CA LEU A 181 13.74 2.45 6.42
C LEU A 181 12.69 3.55 6.61
N ILE A 182 13.15 4.77 6.86
CA ILE A 182 12.32 5.97 6.86
C ILE A 182 12.72 6.79 5.64
N TRP A 183 11.77 7.11 4.77
CA TRP A 183 12.02 7.96 3.61
C TRP A 183 11.30 9.29 3.76
N ASP A 184 12.05 10.37 3.96
CA ASP A 184 11.53 11.73 3.88
C ASP A 184 11.31 12.10 2.41
N SER A 185 10.03 12.16 1.98
CA SER A 185 9.67 12.38 0.58
C SER A 185 10.03 13.76 0.04
N LEU A 186 10.48 14.69 0.89
CA LEU A 186 10.82 16.07 0.53
C LEU A 186 12.31 16.33 0.54
N GLN A 187 13.06 15.66 1.41
CA GLN A 187 14.47 15.96 1.65
C GLN A 187 15.42 14.85 1.21
N ASP A 188 14.98 13.59 1.25
CA ASP A 188 15.85 12.44 1.00
C ASP A 188 15.81 12.03 -0.47
N THR A 189 16.82 12.49 -1.21
CA THR A 189 17.02 12.14 -2.62
C THR A 189 17.86 10.86 -2.82
N ALA A 190 18.42 10.29 -1.75
CA ALA A 190 19.40 9.20 -1.86
C ALA A 190 18.79 7.82 -1.61
N LEU A 191 17.75 7.73 -0.76
CA LEU A 191 17.16 6.44 -0.38
C LEU A 191 16.54 5.70 -1.56
N VAL A 192 15.78 6.37 -2.43
CA VAL A 192 15.11 5.70 -3.55
C VAL A 192 16.11 5.09 -4.55
N PRO A 193 17.16 5.81 -5.01
CA PRO A 193 18.22 5.21 -5.82
C PRO A 193 18.94 4.06 -5.12
N ALA A 194 19.24 4.18 -3.82
CA ALA A 194 19.90 3.13 -3.06
C ALA A 194 19.02 1.87 -2.92
N LEU A 195 17.72 2.05 -2.66
CA LEU A 195 16.75 0.96 -2.60
C LEU A 195 16.65 0.26 -3.96
N LEU A 196 16.55 1.01 -5.07
CA LEU A 196 16.55 0.42 -6.41
C LEU A 196 17.81 -0.39 -6.71
N ALA A 197 18.98 0.10 -6.31
CA ALA A 197 20.24 -0.61 -6.47
C ALA A 197 20.26 -1.92 -5.64
N ASP A 198 19.82 -1.88 -4.38
CA ASP A 198 19.72 -3.09 -3.54
C ASP A 198 18.76 -4.13 -4.16
N LEU A 199 17.58 -3.68 -4.60
CA LEU A 199 16.59 -4.55 -5.23
C LEU A 199 17.11 -5.18 -6.53
N ARG A 200 17.79 -4.40 -7.39
CA ARG A 200 18.44 -4.93 -8.61
C ARG A 200 19.51 -5.98 -8.26
N ASN A 201 20.30 -5.76 -7.22
CA ASN A 201 21.31 -6.73 -6.78
C ASN A 201 20.69 -8.04 -6.28
N ARG A 202 19.52 -7.97 -5.63
CA ARG A 202 18.76 -9.14 -5.19
C ARG A 202 18.18 -9.93 -6.36
N THR A 203 17.72 -9.25 -7.42
CA THR A 203 17.16 -9.91 -8.61
C THR A 203 18.22 -10.42 -9.60
N THR A 204 19.36 -9.75 -9.75
CA THR A 204 20.42 -10.17 -10.69
C THR A 204 20.99 -11.55 -10.34
N ARG A 205 21.10 -11.86 -9.04
CA ARG A 205 21.47 -13.19 -8.53
C ARG A 205 20.49 -14.32 -8.90
N TYR A 206 19.35 -13.99 -9.52
CA TYR A 206 18.29 -14.91 -9.96
C TYR A 206 18.41 -15.29 -11.45
N ALA A 207 19.02 -14.44 -12.28
CA ALA A 207 19.16 -14.67 -13.72
C ALA A 207 20.33 -15.61 -14.09
N ASP A 208 21.33 -15.73 -13.20
CA ASP A 208 22.55 -16.52 -13.43
C ASP A 208 22.47 -17.97 -12.92
N GLN A 209 21.31 -18.45 -12.47
CA GLN A 209 21.12 -19.85 -12.10
C GLN A 209 20.44 -20.61 -13.24
N PRO A 210 21.10 -21.61 -13.85
CA PRO A 210 20.47 -22.40 -14.91
C PRO A 210 19.24 -23.10 -14.35
N THR A 211 18.12 -22.96 -15.05
CA THR A 211 16.93 -23.79 -14.87
C THR A 211 17.33 -25.25 -15.11
N THR A 212 17.52 -25.99 -14.02
CA THR A 212 17.61 -27.46 -14.02
C THR A 212 16.24 -28.07 -14.17
#